data_AF-A0A7W1BGM0-F1
#
_entry.id   AF-A0A7W1BGM0-F1
#
_cell.length_a   1.000
_cell.length_b   1.000
_cell.length_c   1.000
_cell.angle_alpha   90.00
_cell.angle_beta   90.00
_cell.angle_gamma   90.00
#
_symmetry.space_group_name_H-M   'P 1'
#
loop_
_entity.id
_entity.type
_entity.pdbx_description
1 polymer ?
#
loop_
_entity_poly.entity_id
_entity_poly.type
_entity_poly.pdbx_seq_one_letter_code
_entity_poly.pdbx_strand_id
1 'polypeptide(L)' 'MSIPERRQSRVSPRARLRPGYLGHYPELLPDRWYPLDITVQPASVYVWLNTPHGALRVQRTDLDIQAGL' A
#
# COMPACT_ATOMS: atom_id res chain seq x y z
N MET A 1 -8.24 -36.20 -5.98
CA MET A 1 -7.00 -35.57 -5.46
C MET A 1 -7.32 -34.11 -5.17
N SER A 2 -7.45 -33.76 -3.90
CA SER A 2 -7.83 -32.40 -3.47
C SER A 2 -6.59 -31.52 -3.46
N ILE A 3 -6.60 -30.46 -4.26
CA ILE A 3 -5.59 -29.39 -4.19
C ILE A 3 -5.67 -28.83 -2.77
N PRO A 4 -4.57 -28.78 -1.99
CA PRO A 4 -4.63 -28.10 -0.71
C PRO A 4 -4.92 -26.63 -1.02
N GLU A 5 -6.13 -26.19 -0.66
CA GLU A 5 -6.45 -24.77 -0.55
C GLU A 5 -5.44 -24.19 0.43
N ARG A 6 -4.34 -23.67 -0.10
CA ARG A 6 -3.47 -22.76 0.63
C ARG A 6 -4.39 -21.63 1.06
N ARG A 7 -4.89 -21.70 2.28
CA ARG A 7 -5.21 -20.54 3.10
C ARG A 7 -3.90 -19.77 3.31
N GLN A 8 -3.36 -19.21 2.22
CA GLN A 8 -2.56 -18.02 2.30
C GLN A 8 -3.54 -17.00 2.86
N SER A 9 -3.53 -16.82 4.18
CA SER A 9 -3.93 -15.56 4.79
C SER A 9 -2.99 -14.49 4.23
N ARG A 10 -3.19 -14.15 2.96
CA ARG A 10 -2.50 -13.09 2.23
C ARG A 10 -3.08 -11.83 2.83
N VAL A 11 -2.53 -11.40 3.95
CA VAL A 11 -2.75 -10.04 4.41
C VAL A 11 -2.16 -9.18 3.31
N SER A 12 -3.06 -8.66 2.45
CA SER A 12 -2.66 -7.79 1.36
C SER A 12 -1.88 -6.62 1.95
N PRO A 13 -0.74 -6.24 1.37
CA PRO A 13 0.04 -5.13 1.87
C PRO A 13 -0.84 -3.89 1.97
N ARG A 14 -0.69 -3.17 3.07
CA ARG A 14 -1.37 -1.91 3.32
C ARG A 14 -0.35 -0.86 3.72
N ALA A 15 -0.67 0.39 3.45
CA ALA A 15 0.14 1.50 3.89
C ALA A 15 -0.73 2.68 4.31
N ARG A 16 -0.20 3.50 5.20
CA ARG A 16 -0.79 4.77 5.61
C ARG A 16 0.26 5.86 5.55
N LEU A 17 -0.18 7.11 5.47
CA LEU A 17 0.72 8.24 5.61
C LEU A 17 1.34 8.24 7.01
N ARG A 18 2.63 8.55 7.08
CA ARG A 18 3.32 8.74 8.37
C ARG A 18 2.74 9.93 9.13
N PRO A 19 2.71 9.88 10.47
CA PRO A 19 2.42 11.05 11.28
C PRO A 19 3.37 12.21 10.92
N GLY A 20 2.82 13.40 10.71
CA GLY A 20 3.60 14.58 10.29
C GLY A 20 3.89 14.65 8.79
N TYR A 21 3.29 13.80 7.97
CA TYR A 21 3.30 13.97 6.52
C TYR A 21 2.68 15.33 6.12
N LEU A 22 3.48 16.18 5.48
CA LEU A 22 3.07 17.52 5.03
C LEU A 22 2.72 17.58 3.53
N GLY A 23 2.74 16.45 2.83
CA GLY A 23 2.57 16.47 1.38
C GLY A 23 1.12 16.57 0.91
N HIS A 24 0.95 16.54 -0.42
CA HIS A 24 -0.18 17.13 -1.11
C HIS A 24 -1.31 16.14 -1.48
N TYR A 25 -1.58 15.11 -0.66
CA TYR A 25 -2.64 14.13 -0.95
C TYR A 25 -3.87 14.38 -0.05
N PRO A 26 -4.77 15.33 -0.40
CA PRO A 26 -5.95 15.63 0.41
C PRO A 26 -6.94 14.45 0.50
N GLU A 27 -6.82 13.48 -0.39
CA GLU A 27 -7.68 12.30 -0.49
C GLU A 27 -7.30 11.21 0.55
N LEU A 28 -6.11 11.34 1.15
CA LEU A 28 -5.62 10.42 2.16
C LEU A 28 -5.98 10.95 3.54
N LEU A 29 -6.78 10.16 4.26
CA LEU A 29 -7.11 10.43 5.63
C LEU A 29 -5.91 10.09 6.52
N PRO A 30 -5.54 10.98 7.46
CA PRO A 30 -4.51 10.67 8.45
C PRO A 30 -4.91 9.42 9.23
N ASP A 31 -3.90 8.60 9.56
CA ASP A 31 -4.03 7.33 10.30
C ASP A 31 -4.81 6.19 9.64
N ARG A 32 -5.39 6.38 8.45
CA ARG A 32 -6.10 5.33 7.72
C ARG A 32 -5.14 4.45 6.92
N TRP A 33 -5.30 3.14 7.07
CA TRP A 33 -4.61 2.14 6.24
C TRP A 33 -5.33 1.94 4.91
N TYR A 34 -4.59 2.10 3.82
CA TYR A 34 -5.04 1.88 2.44
C TYR A 34 -4.37 0.63 1.86
N PRO A 35 -5.04 -0.12 0.99
CA PRO A 35 -4.39 -1.17 0.20
C PRO A 35 -3.21 -0.57 -0.59
N LEU A 36 -2.08 -1.28 -0.56
CA LEU A 36 -0.84 -0.87 -1.20
C LEU A 36 -0.54 -1.81 -2.37
N ASP A 37 -0.32 -1.24 -3.55
CA ASP A 37 0.26 -1.95 -4.69
C ASP A 37 1.69 -1.49 -4.94
N ILE A 38 2.56 -2.45 -5.29
CA ILE A 38 3.97 -2.18 -5.58
C ILE A 38 4.25 -2.64 -7.00
N THR A 39 4.66 -1.70 -7.85
CA THR A 39 5.09 -2.00 -9.22
C THR A 39 6.61 -1.91 -9.28
N VAL A 40 7.27 -3.05 -9.53
CA VAL A 40 8.71 -3.12 -9.74
C VAL A 40 9.00 -3.13 -11.24
N GLN A 41 9.76 -2.15 -11.70
CA GLN A 41 10.32 -2.08 -13.05
C GLN A 41 11.85 -2.22 -12.96
N PRO A 42 12.53 -2.63 -14.05
CA PRO A 42 13.97 -2.92 -14.02
C PRO A 42 14.87 -1.81 -13.44
N ALA A 43 14.44 -0.54 -13.48
CA ALA A 43 15.19 0.60 -12.96
C ALA A 43 14.47 1.37 -11.84
N SER A 44 13.22 1.02 -11.50
CA SER A 44 12.38 1.83 -10.60
C SER A 44 11.39 0.98 -9.81
N VAL A 45 11.14 1.35 -8.55
CA VAL A 45 10.06 0.80 -7.73
C VAL A 45 9.03 1.89 -7.47
N TYR A 46 7.78 1.64 -7.84
CA TYR A 46 6.65 2.54 -7.61
C TYR A 46 5.71 1.95 -6.56
N VAL A 47 5.19 2.82 -5.69
CA VAL A 47 4.21 2.45 -4.67
C VAL A 47 2.93 3.24 -4.89
N TRP A 48 1.80 2.54 -4.84
CA TRP A 48 0.47 3.06 -5.12
C TRP A 48 -0.46 2.77 -3.94
N LEU A 49 -1.10 3.80 -3.40
CA LEU A 49 -2.17 3.64 -2.42
C LEU A 49 -3.51 3.63 -3.15
N ASN A 50 -4.28 2.55 -2.98
CA ASN A 50 -5.62 2.48 -3.54
C ASN A 50 -6.61 3.15 -2.60
N THR A 51 -7.15 4.28 -3.04
CA THR A 51 -8.21 5.00 -2.33
C THR A 51 -9.56 4.77 -3.03
N PRO A 52 -10.69 5.11 -2.39
CA PRO A 52 -12.00 5.10 -3.07
C PRO A 52 -12.09 6.02 -4.29
N HIS A 53 -11.17 6.99 -4.42
CA HIS A 53 -11.13 7.97 -5.52
C HIS A 53 -10.18 7.56 -6.65
N GLY A 54 -9.33 6.55 -6.42
CA GLY A 54 -8.33 6.09 -7.37
C GLY A 54 -7.01 5.69 -6.72
N ALA A 55 -6.08 5.21 -7.55
CA ALA A 55 -4.73 4.85 -7.13
C ALA A 55 -3.82 6.09 -7.10
N LEU A 56 -3.26 6.41 -5.94
CA LEU A 56 -2.35 7.51 -5.75
C LEU A 56 -0.91 7.02 -5.65
N ARG A 57 -0.03 7.55 -6.50
CA ARG A 57 1.39 7.30 -6.39
C ARG A 57 1.96 8.14 -5.26
N VAL A 58 2.52 7.49 -4.25
CA VAL A 58 3.13 8.15 -3.08
C VAL A 58 4.61 7.74 -2.99
N GLN A 59 5.46 8.50 -2.30
CA GLN A 59 6.82 8.03 -2.04
C GLN A 59 6.83 7.06 -0.86
N ARG A 60 7.61 5.99 -0.96
CA ARG A 60 7.71 4.98 0.11
C ARG A 60 8.19 5.58 1.44
N THR A 61 9.04 6.61 1.39
CA THR A 61 9.57 7.32 2.57
C THR A 61 8.50 8.00 3.41
N ASP A 62 7.36 8.31 2.78
CA ASP A 62 6.24 9.03 3.39
C ASP A 62 5.23 8.07 4.04
N LEU A 63 5.45 6.76 3.90
CA LEU A 63 4.51 5.72 4.27
C LEU A 63 5.00 4.89 5.45
N ASP A 64 4.06 4.54 6.32
CA ASP A 64 4.17 3.35 7.15
C ASP A 64 3.56 2.18 6.38
N ILE A 65 4.33 1.11 6.22
CA ILE A 65 3.95 -0.06 5.41
C ILE A 65 3.77 -1.26 6.33
N GLN A 66 2.60 -1.89 6.22
CA GLN A 66 2.30 -3.17 6.82
C GLN A 66 2.24 -4.22 5.71
N ALA A 67 3.33 -4.95 5.53
CA ALA A 67 3.38 -6.11 4.64
C ALA A 67 3.04 -7.37 5.46
N GLY A 68 2.01 -8.11 5.06
CA GLY A 68 1.75 -9.43 5.61
C GLY A 68 2.92 -10.36 5.29
N LEU A 69 3.56 -10.90 6.33
CA LEU A 69 4.59 -11.95 6.22
C LEU A 69 3.95 -13.32 5.95
#